data_AF-A0A8B6X7N1-F1
#
_entry.id   AF-A0A8B6X7N1-F1
#
_cell.length_a   1.000
_cell.length_b   1.000
_cell.length_c   1.000
_cell.angle_alpha   90.00
_cell.angle_beta   90.00
_cell.angle_gamma   90.00
#
_symmetry.space_group_name_H-M   'P 1'
#
loop_
_entity.id
_entity.type
_entity.pdbx_description
1 polymer ?
#
loop_
_entity_poly.entity_id
_entity_poly.type
_entity_poly.pdbx_seq_one_letter_code
_entity_poly.pdbx_strand_id
1 'polypeptide(L)'
;MTTALDFQPALLRCARPLDAAPAEIDALIRDGLAAQAANRQRDAARLLELAVMAVPPAQAVAVAEVLATLLVQIGAARPLHALYARLPDDLPLTPTLALRLLALLRTRRRAAGHGAPDDADTAALDARAGRNLECLALALRDNRLDIAELDLLAGIGWQLGLVELAFDALVALFARGHWNAGRLARALMIARDLDRLDLARQLLDAALAAPDAATLPIAGHAQELGLDDIAERARAASPRPDKLARFLAARRA
;
A
#
# COMPACT_ATOMS: atom_id res chain seq x y z
N MET A 1 27.26 14.58 -17.89
CA MET A 1 26.20 15.48 -18.38
C MET A 1 25.71 14.93 -19.70
N THR A 2 24.59 14.22 -19.68
CA THR A 2 23.96 13.66 -20.89
C THR A 2 22.70 14.46 -21.12
N THR A 3 22.72 15.17 -22.24
CA THR A 3 21.74 16.15 -22.71
C THR A 3 20.37 15.54 -22.96
N ALA A 4 19.35 16.39 -22.88
CA ALA A 4 17.97 16.14 -23.27
C ALA A 4 17.87 15.54 -24.69
N LEU A 5 17.94 14.21 -24.79
CA LEU A 5 17.74 13.46 -26.02
C LEU A 5 16.32 12.87 -26.03
N ASP A 6 15.53 13.38 -26.99
CA ASP A 6 14.45 12.69 -27.72
C ASP A 6 13.16 12.29 -26.99
N PHE A 7 12.64 13.15 -26.11
CA PHE A 7 11.26 12.99 -25.59
C PHE A 7 10.16 13.47 -26.56
N GLN A 8 10.50 14.40 -27.45
CA GLN A 8 9.55 15.01 -28.38
C GLN A 8 8.97 14.00 -29.39
N PRO A 9 9.75 13.09 -30.02
CA PRO A 9 9.21 12.15 -30.99
C PRO A 9 8.22 11.12 -30.41
N ALA A 10 8.43 10.65 -29.17
CA ALA A 10 7.50 9.71 -28.52
C ALA A 10 6.17 10.38 -28.13
N LEU A 11 6.21 11.61 -27.60
CA LEU A 11 5.03 12.40 -27.27
C LEU A 11 4.26 12.88 -28.52
N LEU A 12 4.96 13.19 -29.61
CA LEU A 12 4.37 13.62 -30.88
C LEU A 12 3.72 12.45 -31.64
N ARG A 13 4.22 11.22 -31.50
CA ARG A 13 3.64 10.01 -32.11
C ARG A 13 2.24 9.68 -31.57
N CYS A 14 1.93 10.08 -30.34
CA CYS A 14 0.67 9.73 -29.67
C CYS A 14 -0.25 10.94 -29.44
N ALA A 15 -0.30 11.88 -30.40
CA ALA A 15 -1.20 13.04 -30.34
C ALA A 15 -2.69 12.63 -30.18
N ARG A 16 -3.04 11.38 -30.52
CA ARG A 16 -4.29 10.70 -30.15
C ARG A 16 -3.97 9.27 -29.69
N PRO A 17 -3.97 8.98 -28.38
CA PRO A 17 -3.61 7.65 -27.85
C PRO A 17 -4.45 6.49 -28.39
N LEU A 18 -5.66 6.80 -28.88
CA LEU A 18 -6.64 5.82 -29.38
C LEU A 18 -6.30 5.22 -30.76
N ASP A 19 -5.41 5.86 -31.53
CA ASP A 19 -5.09 5.45 -32.91
C ASP A 19 -3.69 4.79 -33.04
N ALA A 20 -2.99 4.59 -31.93
CA ALA A 20 -1.62 4.08 -31.93
C ALA A 20 -1.55 2.63 -32.42
N ALA A 21 -0.58 2.33 -33.30
CA ALA A 21 -0.36 0.96 -33.75
C ALA A 21 0.17 0.08 -32.58
N PRO A 22 -0.11 -1.23 -32.54
CA PRO A 22 0.38 -2.12 -31.47
C PRO A 22 1.88 -2.01 -31.20
N ALA A 23 2.70 -1.87 -32.25
CA ALA A 23 4.14 -1.68 -32.12
C ALA A 23 4.54 -0.36 -31.42
N GLU A 24 3.73 0.69 -31.54
CA GLU A 24 3.95 1.97 -30.87
C GLU A 24 3.57 1.87 -29.39
N ILE A 25 2.52 1.11 -29.08
CA ILE A 25 2.12 0.81 -27.70
C ILE A 25 3.22 0.00 -26.99
N ASP A 26 3.74 -1.05 -27.63
CA ASP A 26 4.83 -1.85 -27.09
C ASP A 26 6.11 -1.01 -26.89
N ALA A 27 6.36 -0.04 -27.76
CA ALA A 27 7.45 0.90 -27.61
C ALA A 27 7.24 1.81 -26.38
N LEU A 28 6.04 2.38 -26.19
CA LEU A 28 5.71 3.19 -25.01
C LEU A 28 5.89 2.41 -23.71
N ILE A 29 5.42 1.16 -23.65
CA ILE A 29 5.55 0.31 -22.46
C ILE A 29 7.04 0.07 -22.17
N ARG A 30 7.80 -0.35 -23.19
CA ARG A 30 9.23 -0.63 -23.06
C ARG A 30 10.03 0.59 -22.63
N ASP A 31 9.79 1.73 -23.25
CA ASP A 31 10.46 2.99 -22.95
C ASP A 31 10.08 3.50 -21.55
N GLY A 32 8.81 3.33 -21.15
CA GLY A 32 8.33 3.62 -19.80
C GLY A 32 9.03 2.79 -18.74
N LEU A 33 9.14 1.47 -18.95
CA LEU A 33 9.86 0.57 -18.05
C LEU A 33 11.37 0.88 -18.01
N ALA A 34 11.98 1.21 -19.15
CA ALA A 34 13.39 1.63 -19.21
C ALA A 34 13.61 2.96 -18.47
N ALA A 35 12.70 3.92 -18.59
CA ALA A 35 12.73 5.17 -17.84
C ALA A 35 12.61 4.93 -16.33
N GLN A 36 11.75 4.01 -15.90
CA GLN A 36 11.65 3.60 -14.49
C GLN A 36 12.96 3.00 -13.98
N ALA A 37 13.57 2.07 -14.73
CA ALA A 37 14.85 1.46 -14.37
C ALA A 37 15.99 2.50 -14.26
N ALA A 38 15.91 3.57 -15.06
CA ALA A 38 16.83 4.70 -15.01
C ALA A 38 16.47 5.76 -13.95
N ASN A 39 15.54 5.48 -13.02
CA ASN A 39 15.03 6.42 -12.00
C ASN A 39 14.41 7.71 -12.56
N ARG A 40 13.97 7.72 -13.83
CA ARG A 40 13.23 8.84 -14.45
C ARG A 40 11.73 8.67 -14.24
N GLN A 41 11.29 8.74 -12.98
CA GLN A 41 9.94 8.35 -12.56
C GLN A 41 8.81 9.17 -13.23
N ARG A 42 9.00 10.48 -13.43
CA ARG A 42 8.00 11.34 -14.10
C ARG A 42 7.83 11.02 -15.57
N ASP A 43 8.93 10.71 -16.24
CA ASP A 43 8.92 10.33 -17.66
C ASP A 43 8.29 8.95 -17.84
N ALA A 44 8.66 8.00 -16.98
CA ALA A 44 8.06 6.67 -16.92
C ALA A 44 6.54 6.75 -16.73
N ALA A 45 6.07 7.55 -15.77
CA ALA A 45 4.65 7.74 -15.53
C ALA A 45 3.92 8.29 -16.77
N ARG A 46 4.51 9.27 -17.46
CA ARG A 46 3.89 9.87 -18.66
C ARG A 46 3.82 8.91 -19.84
N LEU A 47 4.86 8.12 -20.08
CA LEU A 47 4.89 7.12 -21.15
C LEU A 47 3.89 5.99 -20.88
N LEU A 48 3.82 5.50 -19.64
CA LEU A 48 2.89 4.45 -19.25
C LEU A 48 1.43 4.94 -19.21
N GLU A 49 1.18 6.20 -18.88
CA GLU A 49 -0.16 6.81 -19.00
C GLU A 49 -0.65 6.77 -20.45
N LEU A 50 0.21 7.15 -21.41
CA LEU A 50 -0.13 7.06 -22.84
C LEU A 50 -0.38 5.61 -23.28
N ALA A 51 0.45 4.67 -22.81
CA ALA A 51 0.28 3.25 -23.11
C ALA A 51 -1.06 2.71 -22.58
N VAL A 52 -1.43 3.02 -21.33
CA VAL A 52 -2.73 2.62 -20.74
C VAL A 52 -3.91 3.13 -21.56
N MET A 53 -3.81 4.35 -22.09
CA MET A 53 -4.85 4.93 -22.94
C MET A 53 -4.91 4.31 -24.34
N ALA A 54 -3.90 3.56 -24.76
CA ALA A 54 -3.81 2.96 -26.09
C ALA A 54 -4.10 1.45 -26.09
N VAL A 55 -3.87 0.74 -24.99
CA VAL A 55 -4.10 -0.72 -24.89
C VAL A 55 -5.58 -1.09 -24.73
N PRO A 56 -5.96 -2.32 -25.14
CA PRO A 56 -7.26 -2.91 -24.78
C PRO A 56 -7.44 -3.00 -23.25
N PRO A 57 -8.68 -2.86 -22.73
CA PRO A 57 -8.91 -2.80 -21.30
C PRO A 57 -8.44 -4.01 -20.49
N ALA A 58 -8.44 -5.21 -21.08
CA ALA A 58 -7.90 -6.42 -20.46
C ALA A 58 -6.38 -6.37 -20.24
N GLN A 59 -5.64 -5.67 -21.11
CA GLN A 59 -4.19 -5.47 -20.99
C GLN A 59 -3.85 -4.21 -20.17
N ALA A 60 -4.80 -3.28 -20.06
CA ALA A 60 -4.66 -2.06 -19.29
C ALA A 60 -4.38 -2.32 -17.81
N VAL A 61 -4.89 -3.42 -17.23
CA VAL A 61 -4.71 -3.74 -15.79
C VAL A 61 -3.23 -3.88 -15.41
N ALA A 62 -2.45 -4.64 -16.18
CA ALA A 62 -1.03 -4.86 -15.88
C ALA A 62 -0.20 -3.56 -16.02
N VAL A 63 -0.48 -2.76 -17.06
CA VAL A 63 0.20 -1.47 -17.26
C VAL A 63 -0.26 -0.46 -16.19
N ALA A 64 -1.53 -0.50 -15.80
CA ALA A 64 -2.12 0.32 -14.75
C ALA A 64 -1.50 0.05 -13.37
N GLU A 65 -1.13 -1.19 -13.06
CA GLU A 65 -0.43 -1.52 -11.81
C GLU A 65 0.95 -0.86 -11.70
N VAL A 66 1.73 -0.93 -12.78
CA VAL A 66 3.05 -0.29 -12.85
C VAL A 66 2.90 1.22 -12.77
N LEU A 67 1.97 1.78 -13.56
CA LEU A 67 1.67 3.20 -13.53
C LEU A 67 1.22 3.67 -12.14
N ALA A 68 0.25 3.00 -11.52
CA ALA A 68 -0.25 3.35 -10.19
C ALA A 68 0.85 3.30 -9.13
N THR A 69 1.80 2.35 -9.24
CA THR A 69 2.98 2.28 -8.37
C THR A 69 3.83 3.54 -8.50
N LEU A 70 4.17 3.91 -9.74
CA LEU A 70 4.97 5.10 -10.02
C LEU A 70 4.27 6.38 -9.56
N LEU A 71 2.97 6.51 -9.82
CA LEU A 71 2.17 7.66 -9.43
C LEU A 71 2.13 7.85 -7.90
N VAL A 72 2.00 6.76 -7.14
CA VAL A 72 2.08 6.81 -5.67
C VAL A 72 3.47 7.26 -5.23
N GLN A 73 4.54 6.72 -5.82
CA GLN A 73 5.92 7.08 -5.49
C GLN A 73 6.23 8.57 -5.73
N ILE A 74 5.72 9.14 -6.82
CA ILE A 74 5.94 10.56 -7.16
C ILE A 74 4.88 11.51 -6.58
N GLY A 75 3.87 10.99 -5.89
CA GLY A 75 2.76 11.78 -5.34
C GLY A 75 1.87 12.45 -6.40
N ALA A 76 1.77 11.89 -7.60
CA ALA A 76 1.01 12.49 -8.71
C ALA A 76 -0.40 11.86 -8.84
N ALA A 77 -1.40 12.53 -8.27
CA ALA A 77 -2.80 12.05 -8.30
C ALA A 77 -3.63 12.54 -9.50
N ARG A 78 -3.10 13.43 -10.35
CA ARG A 78 -3.82 13.95 -11.54
C ARG A 78 -4.21 12.88 -12.57
N PRO A 79 -3.35 11.90 -12.91
CA PRO A 79 -3.69 10.86 -13.90
C PRO A 79 -4.75 9.86 -13.43
N LEU A 80 -5.21 9.95 -12.18
CA LEU A 80 -6.14 8.99 -11.57
C LEU A 80 -7.44 8.83 -12.35
N HIS A 81 -7.99 9.93 -12.86
CA HIS A 81 -9.26 9.90 -13.58
C HIS A 81 -9.12 9.15 -14.92
N ALA A 82 -8.06 9.41 -15.67
CA ALA A 82 -7.79 8.73 -16.93
C ALA A 82 -7.57 7.22 -16.70
N LEU A 83 -6.88 6.86 -15.62
CA LEU A 83 -6.65 5.48 -15.23
C LEU A 83 -7.96 4.76 -14.88
N TYR A 84 -8.79 5.36 -14.02
CA TYR A 84 -10.08 4.77 -13.63
C TYR A 84 -11.06 4.66 -14.79
N ALA A 85 -11.20 5.71 -15.60
CA ALA A 85 -12.13 5.72 -16.74
C ALA A 85 -11.82 4.63 -17.78
N ARG A 86 -10.57 4.15 -17.84
CA ARG A 86 -10.14 3.12 -18.79
C ARG A 86 -10.21 1.70 -18.28
N LEU A 87 -10.17 1.50 -16.97
CA LEU A 87 -10.26 0.16 -16.40
C LEU A 87 -11.73 -0.29 -16.44
N PRO A 88 -12.06 -1.50 -16.92
CA PRO A 88 -13.44 -1.97 -16.98
C PRO A 88 -14.07 -2.06 -15.59
N ASP A 89 -15.35 -1.72 -15.48
CA ASP A 89 -16.07 -1.71 -14.20
C ASP A 89 -16.38 -3.12 -13.68
N ASP A 90 -16.37 -4.10 -14.58
CA ASP A 90 -16.66 -5.52 -14.34
C ASP A 90 -15.40 -6.38 -14.14
N LEU A 91 -14.21 -5.83 -14.36
CA LEU A 91 -12.96 -6.57 -14.14
C LEU A 91 -12.56 -6.56 -12.66
N PRO A 92 -12.31 -7.73 -12.05
CA PRO A 92 -11.74 -7.79 -10.71
C PRO A 92 -10.33 -7.18 -10.75
N LEU A 93 -10.18 -6.00 -10.14
CA LEU A 93 -8.86 -5.41 -9.95
C LEU A 93 -8.05 -6.29 -9.01
N THR A 94 -6.73 -6.32 -9.22
CA THR A 94 -5.86 -6.91 -8.21
C THR A 94 -5.96 -6.10 -6.92
N PRO A 95 -5.86 -6.75 -5.74
CA PRO A 95 -5.78 -6.08 -4.44
C PRO A 95 -4.75 -4.94 -4.42
N THR A 96 -3.62 -5.18 -5.08
CA THR A 96 -2.51 -4.24 -5.20
C THR A 96 -2.90 -2.99 -6.00
N LEU A 97 -3.56 -3.16 -7.16
CA LEU A 97 -4.04 -2.03 -7.96
C LEU A 97 -5.11 -1.24 -7.20
N ALA A 98 -6.09 -1.94 -6.61
CA ALA A 98 -7.16 -1.35 -5.82
C ALA A 98 -6.61 -0.42 -4.71
N LEU A 99 -5.60 -0.88 -3.96
CA LEU A 99 -4.99 -0.10 -2.88
C LEU A 99 -4.27 1.16 -3.36
N ARG A 100 -3.52 1.06 -4.46
CA ARG A 100 -2.78 2.20 -5.02
C ARG A 100 -3.74 3.25 -5.59
N LEU A 101 -4.81 2.80 -6.24
CA LEU A 101 -5.86 3.66 -6.75
C LEU A 101 -6.58 4.42 -5.62
N LEU A 102 -6.92 3.75 -4.51
CA LEU A 102 -7.46 4.39 -3.31
C LEU A 102 -6.50 5.43 -2.71
N ALA A 103 -5.20 5.14 -2.71
CA ALA A 103 -4.19 6.07 -2.21
C ALA A 103 -4.08 7.35 -3.04
N LEU A 104 -4.15 7.21 -4.36
CA LEU A 104 -4.18 8.34 -5.28
C LEU A 104 -5.46 9.16 -5.11
N LEU A 105 -6.63 8.52 -4.93
CA LEU A 105 -7.90 9.22 -4.71
C LEU A 105 -7.86 10.08 -3.45
N ARG A 106 -7.34 9.54 -2.35
CA ARG A 106 -7.16 10.31 -1.10
C ARG A 106 -6.18 11.47 -1.27
N THR A 107 -5.08 11.24 -2.00
CA THR A 107 -4.10 12.30 -2.30
C THR A 107 -4.72 13.43 -3.12
N ARG A 108 -5.53 13.09 -4.14
CA ARG A 108 -6.29 14.06 -4.92
C ARG A 108 -7.24 14.86 -4.04
N ARG A 109 -7.98 14.22 -3.15
CA ARG A 109 -8.91 14.89 -2.21
C ARG A 109 -8.20 15.85 -1.28
N ARG A 110 -7.04 15.47 -0.72
CA ARG A 110 -6.22 16.36 0.10
C ARG A 110 -5.72 17.57 -0.68
N ALA A 111 -5.27 17.36 -1.92
CA ALA A 111 -4.85 18.46 -2.80
C ALA A 111 -6.02 19.37 -3.20
N ALA A 112 -7.24 18.82 -3.29
CA ALA A 112 -8.46 19.54 -3.61
C ALA A 112 -9.11 20.28 -2.42
N GLY A 113 -8.48 20.27 -1.24
CA GLY A 113 -8.95 20.89 0.01
C GLY A 113 -9.16 22.42 -0.02
N HIS A 114 -9.19 23.04 -1.19
CA HIS A 114 -9.58 24.43 -1.44
C HIS A 114 -10.64 24.51 -2.56
N GLY A 115 -11.78 23.83 -2.36
CA GLY A 115 -13.02 24.10 -3.11
C GLY A 115 -13.07 23.63 -4.57
N ALA A 116 -12.68 22.39 -4.85
CA ALA A 116 -13.04 21.78 -6.14
C ALA A 116 -14.50 21.27 -6.09
N PRO A 117 -15.28 21.40 -7.19
CA PRO A 117 -16.69 21.06 -7.19
C PRO A 117 -16.92 19.55 -7.18
N ASP A 118 -18.09 19.19 -6.64
CA ASP A 118 -18.70 17.85 -6.62
C ASP A 118 -19.06 17.42 -8.06
N ASP A 119 -18.05 17.21 -8.90
CA ASP A 119 -18.26 16.82 -10.29
C ASP A 119 -18.64 15.33 -10.33
N ALA A 120 -19.58 14.95 -11.21
CA ALA A 120 -20.08 13.57 -11.36
C ALA A 120 -18.98 12.51 -11.49
N ASP A 121 -17.83 12.90 -12.05
CA ASP A 121 -16.62 12.08 -12.15
C ASP A 121 -16.09 11.65 -10.77
N THR A 122 -16.14 12.52 -9.76
CA THR A 122 -15.67 12.21 -8.39
C THR A 122 -16.59 11.19 -7.71
N ALA A 123 -17.91 11.31 -7.89
CA ALA A 123 -18.88 10.36 -7.33
C ALA A 123 -18.73 8.96 -7.93
N ALA A 124 -18.48 8.86 -9.24
CA ALA A 124 -18.21 7.59 -9.90
C ALA A 124 -16.91 6.93 -9.39
N LEU A 125 -15.86 7.73 -9.17
CA LEU A 125 -14.60 7.26 -8.58
C LEU A 125 -14.80 6.76 -7.14
N ASP A 126 -15.58 7.46 -6.33
CA ASP A 126 -15.88 7.08 -4.94
C ASP A 126 -16.73 5.78 -4.89
N ALA A 127 -17.75 5.65 -5.75
CA ALA A 127 -18.56 4.43 -5.82
C ALA A 127 -17.71 3.21 -6.21
N ARG A 128 -16.77 3.39 -7.14
CA ARG A 128 -15.85 2.31 -7.55
C ARG A 128 -14.79 2.02 -6.48
N ALA A 129 -14.29 3.03 -5.79
CA ALA A 129 -13.43 2.87 -4.62
C ALA A 129 -14.11 2.04 -3.52
N GLY A 130 -15.40 2.27 -3.27
CA GLY A 130 -16.20 1.45 -2.34
C GLY A 130 -16.24 -0.02 -2.73
N ARG A 131 -16.55 -0.35 -3.99
CA ARG A 131 -16.53 -1.75 -4.49
C ARG A 131 -15.15 -2.40 -4.35
N ASN A 132 -14.08 -1.66 -4.64
CA ASN A 132 -12.71 -2.16 -4.50
C ASN A 132 -12.37 -2.50 -3.03
N LEU A 133 -12.85 -1.71 -2.07
CA LEU A 133 -12.70 -1.99 -0.64
C LEU A 133 -13.45 -3.24 -0.21
N GLU A 134 -14.68 -3.44 -0.69
CA GLU A 134 -15.46 -4.64 -0.41
C GLU A 134 -14.77 -5.90 -0.94
N CYS A 135 -14.30 -5.86 -2.20
CA CYS A 135 -13.53 -6.97 -2.79
C CYS A 135 -12.25 -7.26 -2.00
N LEU A 136 -11.55 -6.24 -1.52
CA LEU A 136 -10.35 -6.39 -0.73
C LEU A 136 -10.64 -7.01 0.64
N ALA A 137 -11.71 -6.57 1.31
CA ALA A 137 -12.16 -7.14 2.58
C ALA A 137 -12.54 -8.62 2.42
N LEU A 138 -13.24 -8.98 1.34
CA LEU A 138 -13.56 -10.37 1.02
C LEU A 138 -12.30 -11.18 0.74
N ALA A 139 -11.38 -10.68 -0.08
CA ALA A 139 -10.13 -11.37 -0.40
C ALA A 139 -9.26 -11.58 0.85
N LEU A 140 -9.22 -10.61 1.77
CA LEU A 140 -8.55 -10.73 3.05
C LEU A 140 -9.20 -11.80 3.93
N ARG A 141 -10.53 -11.73 4.11
CA ARG A 141 -11.30 -12.69 4.92
C ARG A 141 -11.15 -14.13 4.41
N ASP A 142 -11.18 -14.29 3.09
CA ASP A 142 -11.06 -15.60 2.44
C ASP A 142 -9.59 -16.04 2.31
N ASN A 143 -8.64 -15.31 2.94
CA ASN A 143 -7.21 -15.61 2.98
C ASN A 143 -6.56 -15.72 1.59
N ARG A 144 -7.06 -14.96 0.61
CA ARG A 144 -6.64 -15.00 -0.80
C ARG A 144 -5.51 -14.03 -1.15
N LEU A 145 -5.20 -13.10 -0.25
CA LEU A 145 -4.10 -12.14 -0.44
C LEU A 145 -2.74 -12.81 -0.20
N ASP A 146 -1.74 -12.54 -1.01
CA ASP A 146 -0.36 -12.98 -0.74
C ASP A 146 0.34 -12.11 0.32
N ILE A 147 1.60 -12.43 0.67
CA ILE A 147 2.34 -11.68 1.70
C ILE A 147 2.63 -10.24 1.28
N ALA A 148 2.94 -10.00 0.00
CA ALA A 148 3.23 -8.66 -0.50
C ALA A 148 1.97 -7.78 -0.51
N GLU A 149 0.83 -8.36 -0.87
CA GLU A 149 -0.48 -7.71 -0.84
C GLU A 149 -0.91 -7.36 0.59
N LEU A 150 -0.73 -8.29 1.53
CA LEU A 150 -1.00 -8.04 2.95
C LEU A 150 -0.10 -6.94 3.53
N ASP A 151 1.19 -6.95 3.20
CA ASP A 151 2.12 -5.90 3.61
C ASP A 151 1.72 -4.54 3.05
N LEU A 152 1.31 -4.50 1.78
CA LEU A 152 0.84 -3.29 1.14
C LEU A 152 -0.45 -2.78 1.81
N LEU A 153 -1.41 -3.67 2.11
CA LEU A 153 -2.65 -3.32 2.80
C LEU A 153 -2.38 -2.79 4.21
N ALA A 154 -1.51 -3.46 4.97
CA ALA A 154 -1.11 -3.02 6.31
C ALA A 154 -0.39 -1.66 6.30
N GLY A 155 0.38 -1.36 5.25
CA GLY A 155 1.11 -0.10 5.09
C GLY A 155 0.22 1.03 4.58
N ILE A 156 -0.31 0.88 3.37
CA ILE A 156 -1.13 1.90 2.70
C ILE A 156 -2.46 2.05 3.42
N GLY A 157 -3.15 0.97 3.77
CA GLY A 157 -4.47 1.01 4.42
C GLY A 157 -4.48 1.91 5.65
N TRP A 158 -3.45 1.80 6.50
CA TRP A 158 -3.27 2.69 7.65
C TRP A 158 -3.16 4.17 7.25
N GLN A 159 -2.32 4.50 6.25
CA GLN A 159 -2.18 5.88 5.74
C GLN A 159 -3.49 6.43 5.15
N LEU A 160 -4.33 5.54 4.64
CA LEU A 160 -5.65 5.86 4.10
C LEU A 160 -6.73 6.00 5.17
N GLY A 161 -6.45 5.66 6.44
CA GLY A 161 -7.44 5.62 7.51
C GLY A 161 -8.34 4.38 7.47
N LEU A 162 -7.96 3.36 6.70
CA LEU A 162 -8.61 2.04 6.66
C LEU A 162 -8.07 1.18 7.81
N VAL A 163 -8.26 1.66 9.04
CA VAL A 163 -7.57 1.17 10.24
C VAL A 163 -7.86 -0.31 10.50
N GLU A 164 -9.13 -0.72 10.42
CA GLU A 164 -9.55 -2.11 10.63
C GLU A 164 -8.97 -3.06 9.58
N LEU A 165 -9.09 -2.70 8.29
CA LEU A 165 -8.51 -3.48 7.18
C LEU A 165 -6.99 -3.62 7.29
N ALA A 166 -6.29 -2.54 7.66
CA ALA A 166 -4.85 -2.57 7.85
C ALA A 166 -4.46 -3.47 9.04
N PHE A 167 -5.28 -3.47 10.09
CA PHE A 167 -5.10 -4.33 11.24
C PHE A 167 -5.33 -5.81 10.91
N ASP A 168 -6.43 -6.13 10.24
CA ASP A 168 -6.74 -7.50 9.81
C ASP A 168 -5.64 -8.05 8.90
N ALA A 169 -5.04 -7.21 8.05
CA ALA A 169 -3.89 -7.59 7.23
C ALA A 169 -2.64 -7.91 8.08
N LEU A 170 -2.38 -7.13 9.14
CA LEU A 170 -1.30 -7.42 10.10
C LEU A 170 -1.54 -8.73 10.85
N VAL A 171 -2.79 -9.00 11.27
CA VAL A 171 -3.17 -10.26 11.90
C VAL A 171 -2.94 -11.43 10.95
N ALA A 172 -3.36 -11.31 9.69
CA ALA A 172 -3.13 -12.33 8.67
C ALA A 172 -1.64 -12.59 8.41
N LEU A 173 -0.79 -11.54 8.38
CA LEU A 173 0.66 -11.69 8.30
C LEU A 173 1.21 -12.49 9.49
N PHE A 174 0.73 -12.22 10.71
CA PHE A 174 1.23 -12.89 11.91
C PHE A 174 0.79 -14.34 11.97
N ALA A 175 -0.45 -14.64 11.59
CA ALA A 175 -0.95 -16.00 11.45
C ALA A 175 -0.11 -16.84 10.48
N ARG A 176 0.53 -16.19 9.50
CA ARG A 176 1.45 -16.82 8.53
C ARG A 176 2.93 -16.78 8.96
N GLY A 177 3.23 -16.36 10.19
CA GLY A 177 4.60 -16.26 10.71
C GLY A 177 5.40 -15.08 10.17
N HIS A 178 4.78 -14.16 9.41
CA HIS A 178 5.42 -12.96 8.87
C HIS A 178 5.34 -11.79 9.85
N TRP A 179 5.90 -11.97 11.03
CA TRP A 179 5.96 -10.92 12.05
C TRP A 179 7.31 -10.20 12.00
N ASN A 180 7.34 -8.96 12.48
CA ASN A 180 8.56 -8.25 12.85
C ASN A 180 8.20 -7.16 13.88
N ALA A 181 9.20 -6.62 14.57
CA ALA A 181 8.97 -5.62 15.61
C ALA A 181 8.20 -4.38 15.13
N GLY A 182 8.43 -3.93 13.90
CA GLY A 182 7.75 -2.76 13.33
C GLY A 182 6.26 -3.02 13.03
N ARG A 183 5.94 -4.20 12.47
CA ARG A 183 4.57 -4.64 12.26
C ARG A 183 3.84 -4.85 13.58
N LEU A 184 4.52 -5.42 14.59
CA LEU A 184 3.95 -5.63 15.92
C LEU A 184 3.64 -4.30 16.59
N ALA A 185 4.58 -3.37 16.60
CA ALA A 185 4.34 -2.03 17.14
C ALA A 185 3.13 -1.35 16.48
N ARG A 186 3.00 -1.47 15.15
CA ARG A 186 1.84 -0.93 14.42
C ARG A 186 0.54 -1.62 14.80
N ALA A 187 0.52 -2.95 14.84
CA ALA A 187 -0.68 -3.70 15.20
C ALA A 187 -1.14 -3.36 16.62
N LEU A 188 -0.21 -3.22 17.58
CA LEU A 188 -0.54 -2.87 18.97
C LEU A 188 -1.03 -1.43 19.11
N MET A 189 -0.45 -0.50 18.34
CA MET A 189 -0.96 0.87 18.27
C MET A 189 -2.40 0.88 17.75
N ILE A 190 -2.67 0.17 16.65
CA ILE A 190 -4.03 0.06 16.10
C ILE A 190 -4.99 -0.61 17.08
N ALA A 191 -4.59 -1.73 17.70
CA ALA A 191 -5.40 -2.44 18.66
C ALA A 191 -5.77 -1.55 19.85
N ARG A 192 -4.85 -0.71 20.33
CA ARG A 192 -5.14 0.29 21.36
C ARG A 192 -6.11 1.36 20.87
N ASP A 193 -5.91 1.89 19.67
CA ASP A 193 -6.77 2.93 19.10
C ASP A 193 -8.20 2.41 18.82
N LEU A 194 -8.35 1.10 18.58
CA LEU A 194 -9.63 0.41 18.42
C LEU A 194 -10.20 -0.16 19.73
N ASP A 195 -9.55 0.06 20.88
CA ASP A 195 -9.92 -0.52 22.18
C ASP A 195 -10.05 -2.06 22.19
N ARG A 196 -9.14 -2.74 21.46
CA ARG A 196 -9.08 -4.19 21.26
C ARG A 196 -7.90 -4.79 22.01
N LEU A 197 -7.85 -4.57 23.33
CA LEU A 197 -6.76 -5.06 24.20
C LEU A 197 -6.63 -6.59 24.22
N ASP A 198 -7.73 -7.30 24.01
CA ASP A 198 -7.77 -8.76 23.86
C ASP A 198 -6.92 -9.21 22.64
N LEU A 199 -7.04 -8.52 21.51
CA LEU A 199 -6.24 -8.81 20.32
C LEU A 199 -4.80 -8.36 20.50
N ALA A 200 -4.55 -7.23 21.16
CA ALA A 200 -3.20 -6.81 21.49
C ALA A 200 -2.46 -7.88 22.31
N ARG A 201 -3.16 -8.48 23.28
CA ARG A 201 -2.68 -9.60 24.08
C ARG A 201 -2.36 -10.83 23.22
N GLN A 202 -3.30 -11.25 22.36
CA GLN A 202 -3.09 -12.39 21.46
C GLN A 202 -1.89 -12.20 20.52
N LEU A 203 -1.71 -10.99 19.97
CA LEU A 203 -0.58 -10.67 19.10
C LEU A 203 0.77 -10.71 19.83
N LEU A 204 0.81 -10.22 21.07
CA LEU A 204 2.00 -10.29 21.91
C LEU A 204 2.34 -11.72 22.30
N ASP A 205 1.33 -12.54 22.64
CA ASP A 205 1.52 -13.97 22.93
C ASP A 205 2.06 -14.72 21.71
N ALA A 206 1.48 -14.48 20.52
CA ALA A 206 1.95 -15.08 19.27
C ALA A 206 3.39 -14.63 18.93
N ALA A 207 3.71 -13.35 19.11
CA ALA A 207 5.05 -12.83 18.88
C ALA A 207 6.08 -13.41 19.87
N LEU A 208 5.68 -13.66 21.12
CA LEU A 208 6.55 -14.24 22.13
C LEU A 208 6.81 -15.73 21.89
N ALA A 209 5.83 -16.44 21.31
CA ALA A 209 5.97 -17.85 20.92
C ALA A 209 6.82 -18.05 19.65
N ALA A 210 7.15 -16.99 18.91
CA ALA A 210 7.92 -17.09 17.68
C ALA A 210 9.40 -17.49 17.94
N PRO A 211 10.03 -18.30 17.07
CA PRO A 211 11.41 -18.76 17.27
C PRO A 211 12.45 -17.65 17.37
N ASP A 212 12.19 -16.51 16.72
CA ASP A 212 13.04 -15.33 16.63
C ASP A 212 12.50 -14.15 17.46
N ALA A 213 11.67 -14.44 18.48
CA ALA A 213 10.98 -13.45 19.29
C ALA A 213 11.88 -12.29 19.73
N ALA A 214 11.50 -11.07 19.34
CA ALA A 214 12.17 -9.85 19.72
C ALA A 214 11.65 -9.45 21.11
N THR A 215 12.11 -10.18 22.13
CA THR A 215 11.65 -10.08 23.54
C THR A 215 11.73 -8.67 24.10
N LEU A 216 12.66 -7.84 23.59
CA LEU A 216 12.86 -6.45 24.00
C LEU A 216 11.72 -5.51 23.56
N PRO A 217 11.37 -5.44 22.26
CA PRO A 217 10.12 -4.80 21.82
C PRO A 217 8.85 -5.34 22.49
N ILE A 218 8.72 -6.67 22.62
CA ILE A 218 7.52 -7.32 23.19
C ILE A 218 7.31 -6.87 24.64
N ALA A 219 8.34 -6.95 25.49
CA ALA A 219 8.26 -6.52 26.88
C ALA A 219 7.92 -5.03 27.02
N GLY A 220 8.48 -4.19 26.14
CA GLY A 220 8.21 -2.76 26.13
C GLY A 220 6.75 -2.45 25.84
N HIS A 221 6.18 -3.04 24.79
CA HIS A 221 4.79 -2.79 24.43
C HIS A 221 3.80 -3.42 25.41
N ALA A 222 4.07 -4.62 25.93
CA ALA A 222 3.23 -5.25 26.95
C ALA A 222 3.11 -4.35 28.19
N GLN A 223 4.22 -3.75 28.63
CA GLN A 223 4.21 -2.83 29.77
C GLN A 223 3.43 -1.53 29.50
N GLU A 224 3.51 -0.98 28.29
CA GLU A 224 2.73 0.22 27.90
C GLU A 224 1.23 -0.04 27.88
N LEU A 225 0.83 -1.29 27.63
CA LEU A 225 -0.56 -1.72 27.60
C LEU A 225 -1.05 -2.25 28.96
N GLY A 226 -0.22 -2.24 30.00
CA GLY A 226 -0.56 -2.79 31.32
C GLY A 226 -0.66 -4.32 31.37
N LEU A 227 -0.04 -5.02 30.43
CA LEU A 227 0.00 -6.49 30.33
C LEU A 227 1.24 -7.04 31.02
N ASP A 228 1.32 -6.84 32.34
CA ASP A 228 2.52 -7.13 33.13
C ASP A 228 2.96 -8.60 33.06
N ASP A 229 2.01 -9.53 33.00
CA ASP A 229 2.30 -10.96 32.90
C ASP A 229 3.04 -11.33 31.59
N ILE A 230 2.68 -10.69 30.47
CA ILE A 230 3.40 -10.88 29.20
C ILE A 230 4.75 -10.16 29.24
N ALA A 231 4.82 -8.98 29.86
CA ALA A 231 6.08 -8.26 30.02
C ALA A 231 7.09 -9.10 30.84
N GLU A 232 6.64 -9.79 31.88
CA GLU A 232 7.46 -10.72 32.69
C GLU A 232 7.89 -11.94 31.89
N ARG A 233 6.97 -12.59 31.17
CA ARG A 233 7.32 -13.74 30.30
C ARG A 233 8.33 -13.36 29.22
N ALA A 234 8.19 -12.18 28.61
CA ALA A 234 9.15 -11.66 27.65
C ALA A 234 10.52 -11.36 28.29
N ARG A 235 10.56 -10.88 29.53
CA ARG A 235 11.82 -10.71 30.29
C ARG A 235 12.49 -12.05 30.56
N ALA A 236 11.73 -13.05 31.01
CA ALA A 236 12.24 -14.39 31.30
C ALA A 236 12.78 -15.09 30.04
N ALA A 237 12.14 -14.87 28.90
CA ALA A 237 12.58 -15.41 27.61
C ALA A 237 13.76 -14.64 26.98
N SER A 238 14.17 -13.51 27.55
CA SER A 238 15.19 -12.66 26.93
C SER A 238 16.60 -13.25 27.09
N PRO A 239 17.36 -13.44 25.99
CA PRO A 239 18.75 -13.88 26.08
C PRO A 239 19.70 -12.80 26.62
N ARG A 240 19.22 -11.55 26.83
CA ARG A 240 20.00 -10.40 27.30
C ARG A 240 19.22 -9.55 28.30
N PRO A 241 18.98 -10.04 29.53
CA PRO A 241 18.14 -9.38 30.53
C PRO A 241 18.64 -7.95 30.89
N ASP A 242 19.96 -7.73 30.95
CA ASP A 242 20.53 -6.41 31.29
C ASP A 242 20.29 -5.34 30.21
N LYS A 243 20.23 -5.73 28.94
CA LYS A 243 19.89 -4.79 27.85
C LYS A 243 18.41 -4.44 27.91
N LEU A 244 17.56 -5.42 28.24
CA LEU A 244 16.13 -5.23 28.38
C LEU A 244 15.80 -4.33 29.58
N ALA A 245 16.42 -4.54 30.74
CA ALA A 245 16.22 -3.69 31.91
C ALA A 245 16.56 -2.21 31.62
N ARG A 246 17.69 -1.95 30.94
CA ARG A 246 18.07 -0.59 30.53
C ARG A 246 17.10 0.03 29.52
N PHE A 247 16.63 -0.75 28.55
CA PHE A 247 15.65 -0.30 27.57
C PHE A 247 14.31 0.08 28.23
N LEU A 248 13.81 -0.74 29.15
CA LEU A 248 12.57 -0.46 29.87
C LEU A 248 12.69 0.75 30.81
N ALA A 249 13.84 0.91 31.47
CA ALA A 249 14.11 2.09 32.29
C ALA A 249 14.10 3.38 31.44
N ALA A 250 14.69 3.34 30.24
CA ALA A 250 14.71 4.48 29.33
C ALA A 250 13.32 4.89 28.78
N ARG A 251 12.35 3.98 28.73
CA ARG A 251 10.96 4.30 28.31
C ARG A 251 10.10 4.88 29.45
N ARG A 252 10.53 4.76 30.71
CA ARG A 252 9.82 5.30 31.88
C ARG A 252 10.29 6.72 32.28
N ALA A 253 11.47 7.13 31.80
CA ALA A 253 12.06 8.45 32.03
C ALA A 253 11.56 9.46 31.00
#